data_AF-A0A3Q3FXC4-F1
#
_entry.id   AF-A0A3Q3FXC4-F1
#
_cell.length_a   1.000
_cell.length_b   1.000
_cell.length_c   1.000
_cell.angle_alpha   90.00
_cell.angle_beta   90.00
_cell.angle_gamma   90.00
#
_symmetry.space_group_name_H-M   'P 1'
#
loop_
_entity.id
_entity.type
_entity.pdbx_description
1 polymer ?
#
loop_
_entity_poly.entity_id
_entity_poly.type
_entity_poly.pdbx_seq_one_letter_code
_entity_poly.pdbx_strand_id
1 'polypeptide(L)'
;CSLLQGTLHEFKTCPTGWKMFRCSCYLFSTHTKTWEGSRQDCRDNDADLVVVDSFEEQEFLTNNIKTDTWIGLSDRDNEGTWKWTDDTPLTRG
;
A
#
# COMPACT_ATOMS: atom_id res chain seq x y z
N CYS A 1 -1.99 2.42 3.07
CA CYS A 1 -2.16 3.04 1.74
C CYS A 1 -0.82 3.58 1.26
N SER A 2 -0.54 3.50 -0.04
CA SER A 2 0.59 4.18 -0.69
C SER A 2 0.09 5.08 -1.83
N LEU A 3 0.60 6.32 -1.90
CA LEU A 3 0.21 7.26 -2.97
C LEU A 3 0.56 6.71 -4.35
N LEU A 4 -0.32 6.94 -5.33
CA LEU A 4 -0.08 6.55 -6.71
C LEU A 4 0.97 7.48 -7.35
N GLN A 5 1.91 6.90 -8.11
CA GLN A 5 3.08 7.65 -8.63
C GLN A 5 2.73 8.88 -9.48
N GLY A 6 1.54 8.90 -10.10
CA GLY A 6 1.04 10.03 -10.88
C GLY A 6 0.79 11.32 -10.08
N THR A 7 0.69 11.27 -8.75
CA THR A 7 0.55 12.45 -7.87
C THR A 7 1.88 12.93 -7.28
N LEU A 8 2.97 12.18 -7.48
CA LEU A 8 4.31 12.50 -6.96
C LEU A 8 5.06 13.54 -7.81
N HIS A 9 4.55 13.89 -9.00
CA HIS A 9 5.26 14.79 -9.92
C HIS A 9 5.35 16.24 -9.43
N GLU A 10 4.69 16.60 -8.30
CA GLU A 10 4.73 17.95 -7.74
C GLU A 10 5.02 18.07 -6.23
N PHE A 11 5.36 17.00 -5.50
CA PHE A 11 5.61 17.12 -4.06
C PHE A 11 6.92 16.49 -3.59
N LYS A 12 7.86 17.36 -3.16
CA LYS A 12 9.08 16.97 -2.42
C LYS A 12 8.79 16.40 -1.02
N THR A 13 7.53 16.32 -0.61
CA THR A 13 7.09 15.99 0.76
C THR A 13 5.76 15.27 0.74
N CYS A 14 5.55 14.33 1.67
CA CYS A 14 4.25 13.67 1.82
C CYS A 14 3.20 14.56 2.51
N PRO A 15 1.90 14.32 2.30
CA PRO A 15 0.84 15.03 3.01
C PRO A 15 0.94 14.82 4.54
N THR A 16 0.32 15.72 5.31
CA THR A 16 0.31 15.60 6.77
C THR A 16 -0.28 14.26 7.23
N GLY A 17 0.41 13.57 8.14
CA GLY A 17 0.01 12.24 8.64
C GLY A 17 0.54 11.06 7.80
N TRP A 18 1.15 11.32 6.64
CA TRP A 18 1.81 10.32 5.82
C TRP A 18 3.30 10.26 6.15
N LYS A 19 3.89 9.07 6.02
CA LYS A 19 5.34 8.86 6.16
C LYS A 19 5.97 8.72 4.78
N MET A 20 7.10 9.39 4.57
CA MET A 20 7.90 9.24 3.36
C MET A 20 8.88 8.09 3.53
N PHE A 21 8.95 7.21 2.54
CA PHE A 21 10.04 6.26 2.39
C PHE A 21 10.43 6.19 0.92
N ARG A 22 11.71 6.47 0.64
CA ARG A 22 12.22 6.68 -0.73
C ARG A 22 11.36 7.71 -1.47
N CYS A 23 10.79 7.34 -2.61
CA CYS A 23 9.97 8.22 -3.44
C CYS A 23 8.46 8.02 -3.19
N SER A 24 8.07 7.29 -2.16
CA SER A 24 6.67 6.93 -1.90
C SER A 24 6.19 7.47 -0.55
N CYS A 25 4.88 7.71 -0.47
CA CYS A 25 4.21 8.18 0.74
C CYS A 25 3.25 7.11 1.26
N TYR A 26 3.28 6.86 2.57
CA TYR A 26 2.56 5.78 3.22
C TYR A 26 1.65 6.31 4.33
N LEU A 27 0.38 5.89 4.30
CA LEU A 27 -0.60 6.11 5.35
C LEU A 27 -0.94 4.79 6.04
N PHE A 28 -0.75 4.75 7.35
CA PHE A 28 -1.07 3.60 8.19
C PHE A 28 -2.45 3.81 8.81
N SER A 29 -3.47 3.15 8.25
CA SER A 29 -4.83 3.21 8.78
C SER A 29 -4.92 2.48 10.12
N THR A 30 -5.66 3.06 11.06
CA THR A 30 -5.98 2.44 12.36
C THR A 30 -7.38 1.82 12.39
N HIS A 31 -8.11 1.86 11.26
CA HIS A 31 -9.46 1.34 11.15
C HIS A 31 -9.48 -0.11 10.68
N THR A 32 -10.24 -0.96 11.40
CA THR A 32 -10.50 -2.34 10.98
C THR A 32 -11.64 -2.38 9.96
N LYS A 33 -11.35 -2.81 8.73
CA LYS A 33 -12.31 -2.99 7.63
C LYS A 33 -12.01 -4.28 6.85
N THR A 34 -12.89 -4.66 5.95
CA THR A 34 -12.57 -5.69 4.94
C THR A 34 -11.48 -5.18 4.01
N TRP A 35 -10.83 -6.09 3.27
CA TRP A 35 -9.83 -5.71 2.28
C TRP A 35 -10.39 -4.68 1.28
N GLU A 36 -11.64 -4.88 0.81
CA GLU A 36 -12.33 -3.94 -0.08
C GLU A 36 -12.55 -2.58 0.57
N GLY A 37 -13.03 -2.56 1.81
CA GLY A 37 -13.28 -1.32 2.53
C GLY A 37 -12.00 -0.55 2.78
N SER A 38 -10.92 -1.23 3.14
CA SER A 38 -9.59 -0.64 3.30
C SER A 38 -9.02 -0.12 1.98
N ARG A 39 -9.24 -0.83 0.88
CA ARG A 39 -8.83 -0.37 -0.46
C ARG A 39 -9.60 0.87 -0.89
N GLN A 40 -10.90 0.91 -0.64
CA GLN A 40 -11.72 2.08 -0.95
C GLN A 40 -11.27 3.29 -0.15
N ASP A 41 -11.00 3.15 1.16
CA ASP A 41 -10.46 4.23 1.99
C ASP A 41 -9.14 4.79 1.42
N CYS A 42 -8.25 3.93 0.91
CA CYS A 42 -7.03 4.37 0.27
C CYS A 42 -7.33 5.17 -1.01
N ARG A 43 -8.25 4.68 -1.84
CA ARG A 43 -8.63 5.34 -3.10
C ARG A 43 -9.32 6.69 -2.90
N ASP A 44 -10.07 6.83 -1.81
CA ASP A 44 -10.66 8.11 -1.40
C ASP A 44 -9.58 9.15 -1.01
N ASN A 45 -8.32 8.73 -0.85
CA ASN A 45 -7.16 9.57 -0.58
C ASN A 45 -6.11 9.55 -1.71
N ASP A 46 -6.51 9.31 -2.96
CA ASP A 46 -5.62 9.25 -4.14
C ASP A 46 -4.46 8.25 -3.98
N ALA A 47 -4.73 7.16 -3.27
CA ALA A 47 -3.79 6.10 -2.94
C ALA A 47 -4.38 4.71 -3.26
N ASP A 48 -3.58 3.66 -3.09
CA ASP A 48 -4.09 2.28 -3.08
C ASP A 48 -3.52 1.53 -1.85
N LEU A 49 -3.98 0.32 -1.59
CA LEU A 49 -3.28 -0.57 -0.65
C LEU A 49 -1.85 -0.80 -1.15
N VAL A 50 -0.92 -0.92 -0.20
CA VAL A 50 0.52 -0.93 -0.50
C VAL A 50 0.90 -2.16 -1.32
N VAL A 51 1.63 -1.93 -2.41
CA VAL A 51 2.37 -2.96 -3.14
C VAL A 51 3.77 -2.99 -2.55
N VAL A 52 4.25 -4.17 -2.17
CA VAL A 52 5.59 -4.32 -1.59
C VAL A 52 6.53 -4.86 -2.64
N ASP A 53 7.49 -4.03 -3.06
CA ASP A 53 8.40 -4.34 -4.17
C ASP A 53 9.85 -4.62 -3.73
N SER A 54 10.19 -4.32 -2.48
CA SER A 54 11.55 -4.48 -1.97
C SER A 54 11.62 -4.96 -0.52
N PHE A 55 12.73 -5.60 -0.16
CA PHE A 55 12.98 -6.02 1.22
C PHE A 55 13.04 -4.82 2.17
N GLU A 56 13.65 -3.71 1.75
CA GLU A 56 13.74 -2.51 2.58
C GLU A 56 12.36 -1.85 2.77
N GLU A 57 11.48 -1.93 1.78
CA GLU A 57 10.09 -1.50 1.94
C GLU A 57 9.35 -2.39 2.94
N GLN A 58 9.52 -3.72 2.85
CA GLN A 58 8.96 -4.66 3.82
C GLN A 58 9.46 -4.36 5.24
N GLU A 59 10.75 -4.06 5.42
CA GLU A 59 11.32 -3.68 6.72
C GLU A 59 10.75 -2.34 7.22
N PHE A 60 10.66 -1.33 6.35
CA PHE A 60 10.03 -0.06 6.67
C PHE A 60 8.59 -0.23 7.14
N LEU A 61 7.78 -1.05 6.44
CA LEU A 61 6.41 -1.33 6.82
C LEU A 61 6.35 -2.05 8.17
N THR A 62 7.16 -3.09 8.36
CA THR A 62 7.21 -3.88 9.60
C THR A 62 7.54 -3.02 10.82
N ASN A 63 8.43 -2.03 10.67
CA ASN A 63 8.80 -1.11 11.76
C ASN A 63 7.70 -0.09 12.12
N ASN A 64 6.70 0.10 11.24
CA ASN A 64 5.64 1.10 11.42
C ASN A 64 4.26 0.49 11.69
N ILE A 65 4.05 -0.77 11.31
CA ILE A 65 2.82 -1.53 11.55
C ILE A 65 2.83 -2.06 12.98
N LYS A 66 1.79 -1.74 13.76
CA LYS A 66 1.65 -2.17 15.16
C LYS A 66 0.66 -3.31 15.35
N THR A 67 -0.19 -3.55 14.38
CA THR A 67 -1.29 -4.53 14.41
C THR A 67 -1.50 -5.10 13.02
N ASP A 68 -2.19 -6.23 12.91
CA ASP A 68 -2.55 -6.83 11.62
C ASP A 68 -3.18 -5.79 10.69
N THR A 69 -2.63 -5.66 9.48
CA THR A 69 -2.95 -4.58 8.53
C THR A 69 -3.05 -5.15 7.13
N TRP A 70 -4.05 -4.71 6.36
CA TRP A 70 -4.21 -5.11 4.95
C TRP A 70 -3.12 -4.50 4.05
N ILE A 71 -2.62 -5.32 3.14
CA ILE A 71 -1.73 -4.93 2.04
C ILE A 71 -2.42 -5.16 0.69
N GLY A 72 -1.80 -4.71 -0.40
CA GLY A 72 -2.37 -4.76 -1.74
C GLY A 72 -2.39 -6.14 -2.39
N LEU A 73 -1.90 -7.19 -1.71
CA LEU A 73 -1.86 -8.54 -2.25
C LEU A 73 -3.20 -9.25 -2.04
N SER A 74 -3.79 -9.80 -3.10
CA SER A 74 -5.03 -10.59 -3.04
C SER A 74 -5.10 -11.63 -4.16
N ASP A 75 -5.87 -12.70 -3.95
CA ASP A 75 -6.18 -13.73 -4.96
C ASP A 75 -7.68 -13.77 -5.33
N ARG A 76 -8.40 -12.71 -4.95
CA ARG A 76 -9.86 -12.62 -5.08
C ARG A 76 -10.37 -12.74 -6.53
N ASP A 77 -9.56 -12.29 -7.49
CA ASP A 77 -9.94 -12.35 -8.91
C ASP A 77 -9.87 -13.79 -9.45
N ASN A 78 -8.94 -14.59 -8.96
CA ASN A 78 -8.77 -15.99 -9.31
C ASN A 78 -8.04 -16.72 -8.17
N GLU A 79 -8.78 -17.59 -7.47
CA GLU A 79 -8.26 -18.32 -6.30
C GLU A 79 -6.94 -19.05 -6.63
N GLY A 80 -5.94 -18.88 -5.78
CA GLY A 80 -4.59 -19.42 -5.98
C GLY A 80 -3.69 -18.60 -6.91
N THR A 81 -4.20 -17.54 -7.54
CA THR A 81 -3.40 -16.57 -8.32
C THR A 81 -3.32 -15.23 -7.60
N TRP A 82 -2.22 -15.04 -6.87
CA TRP A 82 -1.96 -13.81 -6.13
C TRP A 82 -1.55 -12.66 -7.05
N LYS A 83 -2.20 -11.52 -6.87
CA LYS A 83 -2.03 -10.31 -7.65
C LYS A 83 -2.01 -9.09 -6.74
N TRP A 84 -1.14 -8.14 -7.06
CA TRP A 84 -1.06 -6.85 -6.40
C TRP A 84 -2.10 -5.87 -6.94
N THR A 85 -2.36 -4.79 -6.21
CA THR A 85 -3.31 -3.74 -6.59
C THR A 85 -2.90 -2.95 -7.84
N ASP A 86 -1.63 -3.02 -8.25
CA ASP A 86 -1.05 -2.42 -9.46
C ASP A 86 -1.06 -3.34 -10.68
N ASP A 87 -1.81 -4.44 -10.59
CA ASP A 87 -1.93 -5.49 -11.58
C ASP A 87 -0.72 -6.40 -11.78
N THR A 88 0.35 -6.25 -11.00
CA THR A 88 1.51 -7.15 -11.08
C THR A 88 1.26 -8.49 -10.38
N PRO A 89 1.75 -9.62 -10.94
CA PRO A 89 1.67 -10.92 -10.28
C PRO A 89 2.65 -11.00 -9.11
N LEU A 90 2.35 -11.82 -8.10
CA LEU A 90 3.31 -12.13 -7.06
C LEU A 90 4.50 -12.93 -7.64
N THR A 91 5.66 -12.28 -7.76
CA THR A 91 6.92 -12.98 -8.08
C THR A 91 7.58 -13.44 -6.78
N ARG A 92 7.86 -14.74 -6.66
CA ARG A 92 8.78 -15.24 -5.63
C ARG A 92 10.20 -14.89 -6.08
N GLY A 93 10.83 -13.94 -5.39
CA GLY A 93 12.27 -13.68 -5.50
C GLY A 93 13.09 -14.83 -4.96
#